data_AF-A0A0S2JXU4-F1
#
_entry.id   AF-A0A0S2JXU4-F1
#
_cell.length_a   1.000
_cell.length_b   1.000
_cell.length_c   1.000
_cell.angle_alpha   90.00
_cell.angle_beta   90.00
_cell.angle_gamma   90.00
#
_symmetry.space_group_name_H-M   'P 1'
#
loop_
_entity.id
_entity.type
_entity.pdbx_description
1 polymer ?
#
loop_
_entity_poly.entity_id
_entity_poly.type
_entity_poly.pdbx_seq_one_letter_code
_entity_poly.pdbx_strand_id
1 'polypeptide(L)'
;MTKDQVTELYKLLTAENEGKATKLNKLAAINSICEKLAKKGIAIEITNLVDLLMQQGVNMSSQSIYNKEGGRNPYRRLVDAWSENATYERANKQSDKREIIAQEELVSENDLAKISDPVLRYKVSLLYGEVTGLRNQNDMLRSVKELPAIQTVTAPELEQLETNDIMLDDYEVDVLESFVNSDGTIGFDDNGRLFAKTAIKRETSLSSDDLKTVLEKVLKSYGRSSL
;
A
#
# COMPACT_ATOMS: atom_id res chain seq x y z
N MET A 1 -7.95 4.13 22.17
CA MET A 1 -7.64 4.48 23.58
C MET A 1 -6.98 5.85 23.70
N THR A 2 -7.16 6.57 24.81
CA THR A 2 -6.40 7.80 25.12
C THR A 2 -5.01 7.46 25.63
N LYS A 3 -4.08 8.43 25.58
CA LYS A 3 -2.69 8.24 26.05
C LYS A 3 -2.63 7.75 27.51
N ASP A 4 -3.49 8.28 28.37
CA ASP A 4 -3.52 7.93 29.78
C ASP A 4 -3.91 6.46 29.98
N GLN A 5 -4.91 5.98 29.23
CA GLN A 5 -5.34 4.58 29.25
C GLN A 5 -4.22 3.63 28.77
N VAL A 6 -3.44 4.02 27.76
CA VAL A 6 -2.30 3.22 27.29
C VAL A 6 -1.17 3.22 28.32
N THR A 7 -0.96 4.32 29.03
CA THR A 7 0.03 4.44 30.10
C THR A 7 -0.33 3.56 31.30
N GLU A 8 -1.61 3.50 31.67
CA GLU A 8 -2.12 2.58 32.69
C GLU A 8 -1.96 1.12 32.28
N LEU A 9 -2.27 0.79 31.02
CA LEU A 9 -2.04 -0.55 30.48
C LEU A 9 -0.56 -0.93 30.53
N TYR A 10 0.35 -0.02 30.17
CA TYR A 10 1.79 -0.26 30.27
C TYR A 10 2.21 -0.60 31.71
N LYS A 11 1.74 0.17 32.71
CA LYS A 11 2.03 -0.10 34.13
C LYS A 11 1.52 -1.48 34.56
N LEU A 12 0.30 -1.85 34.14
CA LEU A 12 -0.29 -3.15 34.43
C LEU A 12 0.53 -4.28 33.79
N LEU A 13 0.93 -4.14 32.53
CA LEU A 13 1.76 -5.14 31.84
C LEU A 13 3.17 -5.27 32.45
N THR A 14 3.74 -4.18 32.97
CA THR A 14 5.01 -4.24 33.71
C THR A 14 4.87 -4.97 35.05
N ALA A 15 3.76 -4.78 35.77
CA ALA A 15 3.47 -5.49 37.00
C ALA A 15 3.22 -7.00 36.76
N GLU A 16 2.48 -7.36 35.71
CA GLU A 16 2.25 -8.76 35.30
C GLU A 16 3.54 -9.51 34.91
N ASN A 17 4.60 -8.78 34.57
CA ASN A 17 5.88 -9.32 34.13
C ASN A 17 7.04 -8.98 35.09
N GLU A 18 6.72 -8.66 36.35
CA GLU A 18 7.71 -8.42 37.39
C GLU A 18 8.66 -9.62 37.53
N GLY A 19 9.95 -9.34 37.73
CA GLY A 19 11.01 -10.36 37.77
C GLY A 19 11.50 -10.87 36.40
N LYS A 20 10.85 -10.51 35.28
CA LYS A 20 11.28 -10.89 33.92
C LYS A 20 12.00 -9.74 33.23
N ALA A 21 13.22 -9.44 33.66
CA ALA A 21 14.03 -8.28 33.21
C ALA A 21 14.07 -8.13 31.67
N THR A 22 14.29 -9.22 30.92
CA THR A 22 14.32 -9.19 29.45
C THR A 22 12.97 -8.77 28.84
N LYS A 23 11.84 -9.20 29.43
CA LYS A 23 10.51 -8.80 28.96
C LYS A 23 10.20 -7.35 29.30
N LEU A 24 10.63 -6.88 30.47
CA LEU A 24 10.47 -5.49 30.90
C LEU A 24 11.27 -4.53 30.02
N ASN A 25 12.53 -4.85 29.71
CA ASN A 25 13.35 -4.04 28.80
C ASN A 25 12.69 -3.93 27.41
N LYS A 26 12.15 -5.04 26.92
CA LYS A 26 11.42 -5.11 25.65
C LYS A 26 10.12 -4.27 25.68
N LEU A 27 9.34 -4.35 26.75
CA LEU A 27 8.13 -3.54 26.92
C LEU A 27 8.45 -2.04 27.01
N ALA A 28 9.51 -1.66 27.73
CA ALA A 28 9.93 -0.28 27.84
C ALA A 28 10.36 0.30 26.48
N ALA A 29 11.11 -0.47 25.70
CA ALA A 29 11.53 -0.07 24.36
C ALA A 29 10.34 0.08 23.41
N ILE A 30 9.41 -0.89 23.39
CA ILE A 30 8.17 -0.81 22.62
C ILE A 30 7.37 0.44 23.03
N ASN A 31 7.18 0.66 24.34
CA ASN A 31 6.41 1.80 24.83
C ASN A 31 7.01 3.14 24.36
N SER A 32 8.34 3.28 24.46
CA SER A 32 9.04 4.50 24.05
C SER A 32 8.90 4.78 22.54
N ILE A 33 9.06 3.75 21.71
CA ILE A 33 8.96 3.89 20.25
C ILE A 33 7.51 4.20 19.84
N CYS A 34 6.55 3.42 20.35
CA CYS A 34 5.14 3.60 20.03
C CYS A 34 4.61 4.96 20.49
N GLU A 35 5.01 5.47 21.66
CA GLU A 35 4.64 6.82 22.10
C GLU A 35 5.16 7.89 21.12
N LYS A 36 6.40 7.76 20.65
CA LYS A 36 7.00 8.71 19.69
C LYS A 36 6.27 8.68 18.33
N LEU A 37 5.87 7.50 17.87
CA LEU A 37 5.14 7.33 16.61
C LEU A 37 3.71 7.88 16.72
N ALA A 38 3.00 7.54 17.81
CA ALA A 38 1.64 8.01 18.09
C ALA A 38 1.60 9.55 18.24
N LYS A 39 2.57 10.15 18.96
CA LYS A 39 2.71 11.62 19.04
C LYS A 39 2.87 12.28 17.67
N LYS A 40 3.45 11.60 16.69
CA LYS A 40 3.60 12.08 15.32
C LYS A 40 2.40 11.75 14.42
N GLY A 41 1.40 11.01 14.93
CA GLY A 41 0.26 10.53 14.15
C GLY A 41 0.65 9.50 13.08
N ILE A 42 1.79 8.83 13.25
CA ILE A 42 2.29 7.81 12.33
C ILE A 42 1.66 6.47 12.71
N ALA A 43 1.18 5.72 11.71
CA ALA A 43 0.65 4.37 11.91
C ALA A 43 1.75 3.43 12.44
N ILE A 44 1.41 2.62 13.44
CA ILE A 44 2.35 1.73 14.10
C ILE A 44 2.30 0.37 13.41
N GLU A 45 3.23 0.17 12.47
CA GLU A 45 3.43 -1.11 11.80
C GLU A 45 4.45 -1.97 12.56
N ILE A 46 4.15 -3.25 12.74
CA ILE A 46 4.99 -4.16 13.55
C ILE A 46 6.37 -4.35 12.91
N THR A 47 6.46 -4.41 11.57
CA THR A 47 7.72 -4.52 10.85
C THR A 47 8.63 -3.32 11.14
N ASN A 48 8.09 -2.10 11.02
CA ASN A 48 8.83 -0.87 11.32
C ASN A 48 9.21 -0.77 12.80
N LEU A 49 8.34 -1.24 13.70
CA LEU A 49 8.62 -1.30 15.13
C LEU A 49 9.81 -2.22 15.43
N VAL A 50 9.88 -3.39 14.78
CA VAL A 50 11.00 -4.35 14.93
C VAL A 50 12.32 -3.74 14.45
N ASP A 51 12.32 -3.04 13.32
CA ASP A 51 13.52 -2.37 12.80
C ASP A 51 14.00 -1.26 13.75
N LEU A 52 13.07 -0.46 14.29
CA LEU A 52 13.39 0.58 15.27
C LEU A 52 13.89 0.00 16.60
N LEU A 53 13.35 -1.14 17.04
CA LEU A 53 13.84 -1.85 18.22
C LEU A 53 15.27 -2.37 18.00
N MET A 54 15.56 -2.89 16.81
CA MET A 54 16.89 -3.37 16.45
C MET A 54 17.91 -2.22 16.44
N GLN A 55 17.54 -1.04 15.93
CA GLN A 55 18.36 0.17 15.99
C GLN A 55 18.64 0.64 17.42
N GLN A 56 17.77 0.33 18.38
CA GLN A 56 17.98 0.58 19.81
C GLN A 56 18.72 -0.56 20.53
N GLY A 57 19.25 -1.55 19.81
CA GLY A 57 19.97 -2.68 20.37
C GLY A 57 19.07 -3.74 21.02
N VAL A 58 17.75 -3.71 20.78
CA VAL A 58 16.79 -4.66 21.32
C VAL A 58 16.41 -5.70 20.25
N ASN A 59 16.99 -6.89 20.34
CA ASN A 59 16.69 -7.99 19.42
C ASN A 59 15.30 -8.60 19.73
N MET A 60 14.38 -8.47 18.76
CA MET A 60 13.04 -9.01 18.81
C MET A 60 12.58 -9.40 17.40
N SER A 61 11.95 -10.57 17.26
CA SER A 61 11.33 -10.96 15.99
C SER A 61 9.90 -10.46 15.90
N SER A 62 9.41 -10.18 14.70
CA SER A 62 8.00 -9.85 14.46
C SER A 62 7.07 -10.92 15.02
N GLN A 63 7.45 -12.20 14.89
CA GLN A 63 6.71 -13.33 15.47
C GLN A 63 6.55 -13.22 17.00
N SER A 64 7.52 -12.66 17.73
CA SER A 64 7.42 -12.45 19.18
C SER A 64 6.34 -11.44 19.56
N ILE A 65 6.01 -10.52 18.64
CA ILE A 65 4.95 -9.53 18.80
C ILE A 65 3.62 -10.08 18.26
N TYR A 66 3.64 -10.80 17.14
CA TYR A 66 2.42 -11.39 16.55
C TYR A 66 1.87 -12.57 17.35
N ASN A 67 2.71 -13.31 18.08
CA ASN A 67 2.28 -14.54 18.74
C ASN A 67 1.12 -14.28 19.68
N LYS A 68 -0.03 -14.84 19.36
CA LYS A 68 -1.21 -14.85 20.22
C LYS A 68 -1.04 -15.99 21.21
N GLU A 69 -0.23 -15.81 22.25
CA GLU A 69 -0.17 -16.71 23.41
C GLU A 69 -1.53 -16.69 24.17
N GLY A 70 -2.61 -17.17 23.54
CA GLY A 70 -3.97 -17.11 24.07
C GLY A 70 -4.42 -15.70 24.49
N GLY A 71 -3.99 -14.65 23.78
CA GLY A 71 -4.30 -13.25 24.10
C GLY A 71 -3.48 -12.64 25.25
N ARG A 72 -2.55 -13.39 25.85
CA ARG A 72 -1.73 -12.93 26.99
C ARG A 72 -0.38 -12.33 26.60
N ASN A 73 -0.07 -12.23 25.31
CA ASN A 73 1.19 -11.62 24.88
C ASN A 73 1.21 -10.13 25.24
N PRO A 74 2.09 -9.71 26.18
CA PRO A 74 2.10 -8.33 26.66
C PRO A 74 2.56 -7.35 25.58
N TYR A 75 3.42 -7.79 24.64
CA TYR A 75 3.89 -6.93 23.55
C TYR A 75 2.77 -6.60 22.58
N ARG A 76 1.98 -7.62 22.19
CA ARG A 76 0.85 -7.44 21.28
C ARG A 76 -0.19 -6.46 21.84
N ARG A 77 -0.56 -6.67 23.11
CA ARG A 77 -1.52 -5.80 23.82
C ARG A 77 -1.08 -4.34 23.85
N LEU A 78 0.22 -4.11 24.12
CA LEU A 78 0.77 -2.76 24.15
C LEU A 78 0.79 -2.11 22.75
N VAL A 79 1.17 -2.86 21.72
CA VAL A 79 1.20 -2.36 20.32
C VAL A 79 -0.20 -2.05 19.81
N ASP A 80 -1.18 -2.92 20.06
CA ASP A 80 -2.56 -2.71 19.64
C ASP A 80 -3.14 -1.46 20.32
N ALA A 81 -2.93 -1.29 21.63
CA ALA A 81 -3.38 -0.12 22.38
C ALA A 81 -2.75 1.19 21.86
N TRP A 82 -1.46 1.17 21.53
CA TRP A 82 -0.80 2.33 20.92
C TRP A 82 -1.27 2.58 19.48
N SER A 83 -1.60 1.55 18.73
CA SER A 83 -2.15 1.68 17.37
C SER A 83 -3.51 2.37 17.39
N GLU A 84 -4.38 2.01 18.34
CA GLU A 84 -5.64 2.70 18.57
C GLU A 84 -5.46 4.14 19.07
N ASN A 85 -4.41 4.42 19.84
CA ASN A 85 -4.11 5.79 20.24
C ASN A 85 -3.59 6.62 19.06
N ALA A 86 -2.74 6.05 18.20
CA ALA A 86 -2.23 6.73 17.01
C ALA A 86 -3.35 7.07 16.02
N THR A 87 -4.36 6.21 15.87
CA THR A 87 -5.55 6.52 15.03
C THR A 87 -6.40 7.62 15.64
N TYR A 88 -6.61 7.62 16.96
CA TYR A 88 -7.29 8.69 17.68
C TYR A 88 -6.58 10.04 17.55
N GLU A 89 -5.26 10.09 17.77
CA GLU A 89 -4.43 11.29 17.62
C GLU A 89 -4.41 11.81 16.17
N ARG A 90 -4.38 10.90 15.18
CA ARG A 90 -4.45 11.26 13.77
C ARG A 90 -5.81 11.87 13.41
N ALA A 91 -6.91 11.31 13.92
CA ALA A 91 -8.25 11.84 13.71
C ALA A 91 -8.40 13.26 14.30
N ASN A 92 -7.92 13.49 15.53
CA ASN A 92 -7.95 14.81 16.17
C ASN A 92 -7.09 15.84 15.41
N LYS A 93 -5.89 15.47 14.96
CA LYS A 93 -5.05 16.38 14.16
C LYS A 93 -5.63 16.69 12.78
N GLN A 94 -6.42 15.78 12.22
CA GLN A 94 -7.07 15.96 10.93
C GLN A 94 -8.33 16.83 11.06
N SER A 95 -9.04 16.78 12.19
CA SER A 95 -10.09 17.76 12.51
C SER A 95 -9.50 19.16 12.72
N ASP A 96 -8.40 19.29 13.47
CA ASP A 96 -7.73 20.59 13.70
C ASP A 96 -7.21 21.20 12.39
N LYS A 97 -6.65 20.38 11.49
CA LYS A 97 -6.23 20.86 10.14
C LYS A 97 -7.41 21.30 9.28
N ARG A 98 -8.58 20.66 9.38
CA ARG A 98 -9.76 21.04 8.62
C ARG A 98 -10.39 22.33 9.17
N GLU A 99 -10.35 22.55 10.48
CA GLU A 99 -10.76 23.83 11.07
C GLU A 99 -9.82 24.98 10.70
N ILE A 100 -8.49 24.76 10.69
CA ILE A 100 -7.53 25.80 10.30
C ILE A 100 -7.63 26.16 8.81
N ILE A 101 -7.92 25.19 7.93
CA ILE A 101 -8.12 25.47 6.49
C ILE A 101 -9.46 26.16 6.23
N ALA A 102 -10.47 25.93 7.08
CA ALA A 102 -11.79 26.55 6.94
C ALA A 102 -11.86 27.99 7.50
N GLN A 103 -10.91 28.44 8.32
CA GLN A 103 -11.08 29.69 9.09
C GLN A 103 -10.44 30.97 8.56
N GLU A 104 -9.62 31.00 7.50
CA GLU A 104 -9.17 32.30 6.94
C GLU A 104 -9.13 32.32 5.40
N GLU A 105 -10.30 32.50 4.80
CA GLU A 105 -10.38 33.18 3.51
C GLU A 105 -10.11 34.69 3.75
N LEU A 106 -8.83 35.09 3.70
CA LEU A 106 -8.36 36.45 3.97
C LEU A 106 -9.08 37.56 3.17
N VAL A 107 -9.68 37.22 2.03
CA VAL A 107 -10.46 38.11 1.17
C VAL A 107 -11.59 37.29 0.55
N SER A 108 -12.85 37.66 0.77
CA SER A 108 -14.00 37.05 0.09
C SER A 108 -14.41 37.82 -1.17
N GLU A 109 -15.19 37.22 -2.07
CA GLU A 109 -15.78 37.94 -3.21
C GLU A 109 -16.61 39.16 -2.77
N ASN A 110 -17.23 39.09 -1.59
CA ASN A 110 -17.99 40.19 -1.02
C ASN A 110 -17.09 41.36 -0.56
N ASP A 111 -15.82 41.08 -0.23
CA ASP A 111 -14.84 42.12 0.09
C ASP A 111 -14.27 42.78 -1.17
N LEU A 112 -14.17 42.05 -2.28
CA LEU A 112 -13.85 42.63 -3.59
C LEU A 112 -14.92 43.62 -4.07
N ALA A 113 -16.20 43.35 -3.79
CA ALA A 113 -17.30 44.22 -4.15
C ALA A 113 -17.28 45.57 -3.42
N LYS A 114 -16.67 45.63 -2.22
CA LYS A 114 -16.51 46.85 -1.41
C LYS A 114 -15.39 47.77 -1.90
N ILE A 115 -14.57 47.33 -2.85
CA ILE A 115 -13.51 48.15 -3.44
C ILE A 115 -14.15 49.13 -4.44
N SER A 116 -14.22 50.40 -4.05
CA SER A 116 -14.85 51.46 -4.84
C SER A 116 -14.11 51.78 -6.14
N ASP A 117 -12.78 51.68 -6.16
CA ASP A 117 -11.96 51.92 -7.36
C ASP A 117 -12.06 50.72 -8.32
N PRO A 118 -12.62 50.88 -9.54
CA PRO A 118 -12.77 49.79 -10.50
C PRO A 118 -11.45 49.16 -10.94
N VAL A 119 -10.38 49.96 -11.05
CA VAL A 119 -9.06 49.48 -11.51
C VAL A 119 -8.41 48.67 -10.40
N LEU A 120 -8.47 49.16 -9.16
CA LEU A 120 -7.99 48.42 -8.00
C LEU A 120 -8.77 47.13 -7.80
N ARG A 121 -10.10 47.17 -7.88
CA ARG A 121 -10.97 46.00 -7.78
C ARG A 121 -10.62 44.93 -8.82
N TYR A 122 -10.39 45.34 -10.07
CA TYR A 122 -9.97 44.41 -11.12
C TYR A 122 -8.62 43.73 -10.79
N LYS A 123 -7.62 44.52 -10.35
CA LYS A 123 -6.30 43.97 -9.97
C LYS A 123 -6.40 43.00 -8.79
N VAL A 124 -7.15 43.35 -7.75
CA VAL A 124 -7.34 42.48 -6.58
C VAL A 124 -8.15 41.24 -6.94
N SER A 125 -9.12 41.35 -7.86
CA SER A 125 -9.87 40.19 -8.36
C SER A 125 -8.98 39.22 -9.15
N LEU A 126 -8.04 39.75 -9.94
CA LEU A 126 -7.07 38.93 -10.67
C LEU A 126 -6.15 38.17 -9.70
N LEU A 127 -5.63 38.86 -8.68
CA LEU A 127 -4.81 38.25 -7.63
C LEU A 127 -5.59 37.22 -6.82
N TYR A 128 -6.85 37.49 -6.50
CA TYR A 128 -7.74 36.54 -5.82
C TYR A 128 -7.93 35.27 -6.66
N GLY A 129 -8.22 35.42 -7.96
CA GLY A 129 -8.32 34.28 -8.88
C GLY A 129 -7.03 33.46 -8.96
N GLU A 130 -5.87 34.13 -8.99
CA GLU A 130 -4.56 33.46 -8.99
C GLU A 130 -4.31 32.69 -7.69
N VAL A 131 -4.58 33.29 -6.53
CA VAL A 131 -4.44 32.64 -5.22
C VAL A 131 -5.36 31.42 -5.10
N THR A 132 -6.62 31.53 -5.55
CA THR A 132 -7.57 30.42 -5.56
C THR A 132 -7.12 29.30 -6.50
N GLY A 133 -6.60 29.65 -7.68
CA GLY A 133 -6.00 28.69 -8.61
C GLY A 133 -4.78 27.97 -8.02
N LEU A 134 -3.89 28.71 -7.35
CA LEU A 134 -2.71 28.16 -6.68
C LEU A 134 -3.10 27.26 -5.49
N ARG A 135 -4.13 27.61 -4.73
CA ARG A 135 -4.69 26.75 -3.67
C ARG A 135 -5.21 25.45 -4.25
N ASN A 136 -6.01 25.50 -5.32
CA ASN A 136 -6.51 24.31 -6.01
C ASN A 136 -5.37 23.43 -6.52
N GLN A 137 -4.34 24.02 -7.13
CA GLN A 137 -3.14 23.28 -7.55
C GLN A 137 -2.40 22.65 -6.37
N ASN A 138 -2.30 23.36 -5.24
CA ASN A 138 -1.69 22.82 -4.02
C ASN A 138 -2.50 21.64 -3.47
N ASP A 139 -3.83 21.74 -3.47
CA ASP A 139 -4.72 20.67 -3.02
C ASP A 139 -4.66 19.46 -3.96
N MET A 140 -4.53 19.66 -5.28
CA MET A 140 -4.23 18.59 -6.23
C MET A 140 -2.87 17.93 -5.96
N LEU A 141 -1.82 18.71 -5.68
CA LEU A 141 -0.51 18.15 -5.34
C LEU A 141 -0.53 17.39 -4.01
N ARG A 142 -1.31 17.86 -3.03
CA ARG A 142 -1.52 17.18 -1.76
C ARG A 142 -2.33 15.90 -1.94
N SER A 143 -3.35 15.89 -2.79
CA SER A 143 -4.10 14.67 -3.10
C SER A 143 -3.23 13.66 -3.84
N VAL A 144 -2.32 14.10 -4.72
CA VAL A 144 -1.28 13.23 -5.32
C VAL A 144 -0.30 12.68 -4.28
N LYS A 145 0.02 13.44 -3.23
CA LYS A 145 0.82 12.96 -2.08
C LYS A 145 0.04 11.99 -1.17
N GLU A 146 -1.28 12.08 -1.14
CA GLU A 146 -2.18 11.16 -0.42
C GLU A 146 -2.63 9.97 -1.25
N LEU A 147 -2.36 9.94 -2.57
CA LEU A 147 -2.29 8.69 -3.30
C LEU A 147 -1.25 7.83 -2.58
N PRO A 148 -1.53 6.52 -2.38
CA PRO A 148 -0.56 5.64 -1.77
C PRO A 148 0.74 5.83 -2.54
N ALA A 149 1.76 6.34 -1.84
CA ALA A 149 3.08 6.41 -2.41
C ALA A 149 3.34 5.02 -2.96
N ILE A 150 3.64 4.93 -4.26
CA ILE A 150 4.31 3.77 -4.82
C ILE A 150 5.66 3.76 -4.10
N GLN A 151 5.65 3.20 -2.89
CA GLN A 151 6.86 2.85 -2.20
C GLN A 151 7.46 1.79 -3.11
N THR A 152 8.64 2.12 -3.62
CA THR A 152 9.60 1.14 -4.11
C THR A 152 9.95 0.23 -2.93
N VAL A 153 9.00 -0.63 -2.55
CA VAL A 153 9.21 -1.78 -1.69
C VAL A 153 9.73 -2.85 -2.62
N THR A 154 10.93 -3.33 -2.32
CA THR A 154 11.56 -4.50 -2.91
C THR A 154 10.54 -5.58 -3.25
N ALA A 155 10.51 -5.95 -4.54
CA ALA A 155 9.84 -7.11 -5.12
C ALA A 155 9.85 -8.28 -4.14
N PRO A 156 8.69 -8.80 -3.68
CA PRO A 156 7.98 -9.76 -4.53
C PRO A 156 6.44 -9.89 -4.31
N GLU A 157 5.73 -8.98 -3.63
CA GLU A 157 4.36 -9.29 -3.16
C GLU A 157 3.21 -8.47 -3.77
N LEU A 158 3.46 -7.55 -4.72
CA LEU A 158 2.40 -6.77 -5.38
C LEU A 158 2.24 -6.99 -6.88
N GLU A 159 2.99 -7.90 -7.49
CA GLU A 159 2.80 -8.27 -8.90
C GLU A 159 1.50 -9.07 -9.12
N GLN A 160 1.00 -9.77 -8.11
CA GLN A 160 -0.06 -10.79 -8.28
C GLN A 160 -1.48 -10.29 -8.64
N LEU A 161 -1.74 -8.98 -8.76
CA LEU A 161 -3.08 -8.50 -9.15
C LEU A 161 -3.17 -7.93 -10.57
N GLU A 162 -2.05 -7.56 -11.20
CA GLU A 162 -2.03 -7.18 -12.62
C GLU A 162 -1.14 -8.09 -13.49
N THR A 163 -0.28 -8.95 -12.91
CA THR A 163 0.50 -9.92 -13.70
C THR A 163 -0.27 -11.20 -14.03
N ASN A 164 -1.39 -11.51 -13.37
CA ASN A 164 -2.16 -12.72 -13.70
C ASN A 164 -2.75 -12.70 -15.12
N ASP A 165 -2.93 -11.52 -15.72
CA ASP A 165 -3.42 -11.38 -17.11
C ASP A 165 -2.27 -11.44 -18.14
N ILE A 166 -1.02 -11.52 -17.69
CA ILE A 166 0.20 -11.40 -18.52
C ILE A 166 1.11 -12.63 -18.38
N MET A 167 1.20 -13.22 -17.19
CA MET A 167 1.99 -14.43 -16.94
C MET A 167 1.14 -15.67 -17.11
N LEU A 168 1.73 -16.68 -17.77
CA LEU A 168 1.10 -17.99 -17.88
C LEU A 168 1.09 -18.69 -16.53
N ASP A 169 -0.04 -19.29 -16.16
CA ASP A 169 -0.12 -20.21 -15.02
C ASP A 169 0.35 -21.63 -15.40
N ASP A 170 0.48 -22.51 -14.40
CA ASP A 170 0.98 -23.88 -14.59
C ASP A 170 0.16 -24.67 -15.63
N TYR A 171 -1.16 -24.48 -15.66
CA TYR A 171 -2.03 -25.14 -16.65
C TYR A 171 -1.82 -24.60 -18.06
N GLU A 172 -1.67 -23.28 -18.21
CA GLU A 172 -1.41 -22.64 -19.50
C GLU A 172 -0.02 -23.02 -20.05
N VAL A 173 0.97 -23.21 -19.16
CA VAL A 173 2.29 -23.76 -19.53
C VAL A 173 2.15 -25.20 -20.01
N ASP A 174 1.39 -26.05 -19.31
CA ASP A 174 1.13 -27.43 -19.72
C ASP A 174 0.44 -27.50 -21.10
N VAL A 175 -0.48 -26.57 -21.39
CA VAL A 175 -1.13 -26.44 -22.71
C VAL A 175 -0.09 -26.16 -23.81
N LEU A 176 0.85 -25.23 -23.59
CA LEU A 176 1.91 -24.96 -24.57
C LEU A 176 2.88 -26.14 -24.70
N GLU A 177 3.27 -26.75 -23.59
CA GLU A 177 4.17 -27.90 -23.61
C GLU A 177 3.55 -29.06 -24.38
N SER A 178 2.26 -29.33 -24.17
CA SER A 178 1.52 -30.37 -24.90
C SER A 178 1.45 -30.11 -26.41
N PHE A 179 1.35 -28.83 -26.81
CA PHE A 179 1.34 -28.44 -28.22
C PHE A 179 2.72 -28.56 -28.87
N VAL A 180 3.77 -28.09 -28.19
CA VAL A 180 5.16 -28.16 -28.66
C VAL A 180 5.63 -29.61 -28.79
N ASN A 181 5.31 -30.43 -27.80
CA ASN A 181 5.68 -31.84 -27.75
C ASN A 181 4.62 -32.76 -28.37
N SER A 182 3.72 -32.23 -29.22
CA SER A 182 2.69 -33.04 -29.85
C SER A 182 3.30 -34.06 -30.82
N ASP A 183 3.17 -35.34 -30.48
CA ASP A 183 3.75 -36.44 -31.25
C ASP A 183 2.81 -37.05 -32.30
N GLY A 184 1.58 -36.56 -32.40
CA GLY A 184 0.54 -37.14 -33.25
C GLY A 184 0.63 -36.73 -34.73
N THR A 185 0.00 -35.61 -35.07
CA THR A 185 -0.30 -35.20 -36.46
C THR A 185 0.52 -34.01 -36.95
N ILE A 186 1.07 -33.23 -36.02
CA ILE A 186 1.86 -32.01 -36.26
C ILE A 186 3.25 -32.14 -35.62
N GLY A 187 4.18 -31.29 -36.04
CA GLY A 187 5.53 -31.20 -35.46
C GLY A 187 6.25 -29.95 -35.91
N PHE A 188 7.45 -29.73 -35.38
CA PHE A 188 8.29 -28.59 -35.72
C PHE A 188 9.57 -29.07 -36.42
N ASP A 189 9.95 -28.40 -37.51
CA ASP A 189 11.21 -28.66 -38.19
C ASP A 189 12.40 -28.04 -37.44
N ASP A 190 13.62 -28.29 -37.92
CA ASP A 190 14.86 -27.75 -37.31
C ASP A 190 14.91 -26.20 -37.28
N ASN A 191 14.04 -25.52 -38.05
CA ASN A 191 13.90 -24.07 -38.08
C ASN A 191 12.72 -23.56 -37.24
N GLY A 192 12.06 -24.43 -36.48
CA GLY A 192 10.90 -24.09 -35.67
C GLY A 192 9.61 -23.85 -36.46
N ARG A 193 9.50 -24.34 -37.70
CA ARG A 193 8.27 -24.23 -38.50
C ARG A 193 7.33 -25.38 -38.21
N LEU A 194 6.05 -25.06 -37.98
CA LEU A 194 5.00 -26.05 -37.81
C LEU A 194 4.71 -26.77 -39.15
N PHE A 195 4.77 -28.10 -39.16
CA PHE A 195 4.42 -28.93 -40.30
C PHE A 195 3.55 -30.12 -39.89
N ALA A 196 2.81 -30.67 -40.85
CA ALA A 196 2.01 -31.88 -40.64
C ALA A 196 2.86 -33.13 -40.89
N LYS A 197 2.95 -34.02 -39.89
CA LYS A 197 3.64 -35.33 -40.02
C LYS A 197 2.83 -36.31 -40.89
N THR A 198 1.50 -36.15 -40.92
CA THR A 198 0.57 -37.02 -41.65
C THR A 198 -0.54 -36.21 -42.32
N ALA A 199 -1.26 -36.80 -43.27
CA ALA A 199 -2.45 -36.18 -43.84
C ALA A 199 -3.53 -35.91 -42.76
N ILE A 200 -3.94 -34.65 -42.64
CA ILE A 200 -4.93 -34.21 -41.64
C ILE A 200 -6.33 -34.27 -42.26
N LYS A 201 -7.23 -35.04 -41.63
CA LYS A 201 -8.64 -35.07 -42.05
C LYS A 201 -9.32 -33.78 -41.62
N ARG A 202 -10.27 -33.31 -42.42
CA ARG A 202 -11.09 -32.14 -42.10
C ARG A 202 -11.79 -32.34 -40.74
N GLU A 203 -11.88 -31.27 -39.96
CA GLU A 203 -12.46 -31.25 -38.59
C GLU A 203 -11.68 -32.08 -37.54
N THR A 204 -10.43 -32.46 -37.80
CA THR A 204 -9.56 -33.08 -36.78
C THR A 204 -8.99 -31.99 -35.88
N SER A 205 -9.19 -32.09 -34.56
CA SER A 205 -8.52 -31.18 -33.62
C SER A 205 -7.01 -31.42 -33.61
N LEU A 206 -6.23 -30.34 -33.63
CA LEU A 206 -4.77 -30.37 -33.69
C LEU A 206 -4.09 -29.92 -32.39
N SER A 207 -4.86 -29.47 -31.41
CA SER A 207 -4.39 -28.99 -30.12
C SER A 207 -5.41 -29.29 -29.03
N SER A 208 -5.00 -29.12 -27.78
CA SER A 208 -5.94 -29.01 -26.66
C SER A 208 -6.84 -27.79 -26.82
N ASP A 209 -7.93 -27.79 -26.06
CA ASP A 209 -8.72 -26.59 -25.84
C ASP A 209 -7.84 -25.49 -25.21
N ASP A 210 -8.29 -24.24 -25.31
CA ASP A 210 -7.63 -23.05 -24.75
C ASP A 210 -6.28 -22.62 -25.34
N LEU A 211 -5.66 -23.38 -26.25
CA LEU A 211 -4.37 -23.01 -26.88
C LEU A 211 -4.39 -21.58 -27.47
N LYS A 212 -5.51 -21.20 -28.09
CA LYS A 212 -5.70 -19.85 -28.64
C LYS A 212 -5.57 -18.78 -27.55
N THR A 213 -6.27 -18.96 -26.43
CA THR A 213 -6.27 -18.03 -25.30
C THR A 213 -4.86 -17.88 -24.72
N VAL A 214 -4.15 -19.00 -24.59
CA VAL A 214 -2.77 -19.01 -24.09
C VAL A 214 -1.82 -18.27 -25.03
N LEU A 215 -1.91 -18.49 -26.34
CA LEU A 215 -1.11 -17.76 -27.34
C LEU A 215 -1.42 -16.26 -27.34
N GLU A 216 -2.68 -15.88 -27.17
CA GLU A 216 -3.08 -14.47 -27.05
C GLU A 216 -2.50 -13.82 -25.78
N LYS A 217 -2.48 -14.55 -24.66
CA LYS A 217 -1.85 -14.10 -23.41
C LYS A 217 -0.34 -13.91 -23.55
N VAL A 218 0.34 -14.84 -24.24
CA VAL A 218 1.76 -14.68 -24.62
C VAL A 218 1.95 -13.45 -25.50
N LEU A 219 1.09 -13.19 -26.49
CA LEU A 219 1.24 -12.00 -27.34
C LEU A 219 1.07 -10.69 -26.56
N LYS A 220 0.09 -10.64 -25.65
CA LYS A 220 -0.12 -9.51 -24.73
C LYS A 220 1.09 -9.26 -23.84
N SER A 221 1.78 -10.32 -23.39
CA SER A 221 2.96 -10.16 -22.53
C SER A 221 4.16 -9.52 -23.20
N TYR A 222 4.23 -9.57 -24.53
CA TYR A 222 5.22 -8.83 -25.33
C TYR A 222 4.71 -7.48 -25.85
N GLY A 223 3.61 -6.95 -25.28
CA GLY A 223 3.02 -5.66 -25.67
C GLY A 223 2.40 -5.66 -27.07
N ARG A 224 2.15 -6.85 -27.65
CA ARG A 224 1.47 -7.01 -28.93
C ARG A 224 0.01 -7.36 -28.67
N SER A 225 -0.79 -6.35 -28.38
CA SER A 225 -2.25 -6.48 -28.41
C SER A 225 -2.69 -6.77 -29.85
N SER A 226 -3.31 -7.93 -30.08
CA SER A 226 -4.02 -8.21 -31.33
C SER A 226 -5.17 -7.22 -31.51
N LEU A 227 -5.28 -6.63 -32.70
CA LEU A 227 -6.47 -5.93 -33.20
C LEU A 227 -7.67 -6.88 -33.29
#